data_AF-Q09F30-F1
#
_entry.id   AF-Q09F30-F1
#
_cell.length_a   1.000
_cell.length_b   1.000
_cell.length_c   1.000
_cell.angle_alpha   90.00
_cell.angle_beta   90.00
_cell.angle_gamma   90.00
#
_symmetry.space_group_name_H-M   'P 1'
#
loop_
_entity.id
_entity.type
_entity.pdbx_description
1 polymer ?
#
loop_
_entity_poly.entity_id
_entity_poly.type
_entity_poly.pdbx_seq_one_letter_code
_entity_poly.pdbx_strand_id
1 'polypeptide(L)'
;MKLNYKKEIKYIFKKKNFKNKKFNQLLLVYYSIKKILKLIRYNKYNIYKTKNNLLINKFIYFNFITNGLDLKYDSQLKQNLYDNVYISNYLIKKTLTSKLDNLDVIKLHKFFKLIENKYTNDFVSENSYLDYFNFINLIYFNFIYNIYNTYKFILINKIN
;
A
#
# COMPACT_ATOMS: atom_id res chain seq x y z
N MET A 1 11.02 44.83 -28.56
CA MET A 1 10.20 45.36 -27.44
C MET A 1 11.13 46.03 -26.42
N LYS A 2 11.04 47.35 -26.19
CA LYS A 2 11.85 48.04 -25.16
C LYS A 2 11.21 47.78 -23.79
N LEU A 3 11.93 47.07 -22.91
CA LEU A 3 11.51 46.84 -21.54
C LEU A 3 11.58 48.16 -20.76
N ASN A 4 10.41 48.71 -20.39
CA ASN A 4 10.30 49.82 -19.46
C ASN A 4 10.64 49.33 -18.03
N TYR A 5 11.07 50.23 -17.14
CA TYR A 5 11.37 49.94 -15.73
C TYR A 5 12.54 48.98 -15.44
N LYS A 6 13.59 48.98 -16.29
CA LYS A 6 14.81 48.16 -16.09
C LYS A 6 15.44 48.30 -14.70
N LYS A 7 15.35 49.48 -14.06
CA LYS A 7 15.87 49.74 -12.71
C LYS A 7 15.03 49.06 -11.62
N GLU A 8 13.71 49.07 -11.74
CA GLU A 8 12.80 48.44 -10.77
C GLU A 8 12.87 46.93 -10.85
N ILE A 9 13.01 46.38 -12.06
CA ILE A 9 13.27 44.94 -12.25
C ILE A 9 14.56 44.53 -11.54
N LYS A 10 15.65 45.28 -11.74
CA LYS A 10 16.91 45.07 -10.99
C LYS A 10 16.70 45.21 -9.48
N TYR A 11 15.87 46.14 -9.03
CA TYR A 11 15.55 46.33 -7.60
C TYR A 11 14.78 45.13 -7.01
N ILE A 12 13.80 44.58 -7.74
CA ILE A 12 13.07 43.36 -7.33
C ILE A 12 14.03 42.20 -7.17
N PHE A 13 14.95 41.98 -8.12
CA PHE A 13 15.97 40.94 -8.00
C PHE A 13 16.97 41.18 -6.85
N LYS A 14 17.19 42.44 -6.47
CA LYS A 14 18.02 42.80 -5.31
C LYS A 14 17.30 42.70 -3.97
N LYS A 15 15.97 42.59 -3.92
CA LYS A 15 15.22 42.49 -2.66
C LYS A 15 15.66 41.23 -1.90
N LYS A 16 16.12 41.42 -0.67
CA LYS A 16 16.39 40.34 0.29
C LYS A 16 15.41 40.49 1.45
N ASN A 17 14.62 39.44 1.69
CA ASN A 17 13.70 39.41 2.82
C ASN A 17 14.49 39.10 4.10
N PHE A 18 14.76 40.13 4.89
CA PHE A 18 15.45 39.98 6.18
C PHE A 18 14.58 39.19 7.16
N LYS A 19 15.13 38.11 7.70
CA LYS A 19 14.45 37.16 8.59
C LYS A 19 13.76 37.83 9.79
N ASN A 20 14.38 38.88 10.33
CA ASN A 20 13.93 39.52 11.57
C ASN A 20 13.02 40.74 11.36
N LYS A 21 12.78 41.17 10.12
CA LYS A 21 12.01 42.41 9.83
C LYS A 21 10.56 42.36 10.37
N LYS A 22 10.00 41.16 10.55
CA LYS A 22 8.61 40.92 10.98
C LYS A 22 8.49 39.77 11.98
N PHE A 23 9.38 39.72 12.98
CA PHE A 23 9.45 38.59 13.93
C PHE A 23 8.14 38.34 14.70
N ASN A 24 7.48 39.39 15.21
CA ASN A 24 6.24 39.24 15.98
C ASN A 24 5.10 38.64 15.12
N GLN A 25 5.03 38.99 13.84
CA GLN A 25 4.05 38.41 12.91
C GLN A 25 4.38 36.93 12.62
N LEU A 26 5.67 36.57 12.56
CA LEU A 26 6.09 35.18 12.36
C LEU A 26 5.68 34.27 13.51
N LEU A 27 5.65 34.74 14.76
CA LEU A 27 5.22 33.92 15.90
C LEU A 27 3.77 33.45 15.72
N LEU A 28 2.85 34.37 15.40
CA LEU A 28 1.45 34.04 15.16
C LEU A 28 1.27 33.04 14.01
N VAL A 29 1.97 33.28 12.91
CA VAL A 29 1.94 32.42 11.71
C VAL A 29 2.57 31.05 11.97
N TYR A 30 3.65 30.98 12.75
CA TYR A 30 4.32 29.73 13.07
C TYR A 30 3.41 28.78 13.84
N TYR A 31 2.67 29.29 14.84
CA TYR A 31 1.74 28.47 15.61
C TYR A 31 0.53 28.02 14.79
N SER A 32 0.03 28.82 13.85
CA SER A 32 -1.06 28.41 12.96
C SER A 32 -0.62 27.36 11.94
N ILE A 33 0.58 27.50 11.35
CA ILE A 33 1.13 26.56 10.36
C ILE A 33 1.36 25.17 10.95
N LYS A 34 1.65 25.04 12.25
CA LYS A 34 1.80 23.72 12.90
C LYS A 34 0.57 22.82 12.68
N LYS A 35 -0.64 23.38 12.63
CA LYS A 35 -1.88 22.63 12.33
C LYS A 35 -1.91 22.17 10.88
N ILE A 36 -1.50 23.02 9.94
CA ILE A 36 -1.45 22.71 8.50
C ILE A 36 -0.47 21.55 8.24
N LEU A 37 0.69 21.53 8.91
CA LEU A 37 1.65 20.44 8.78
C LEU A 37 1.07 19.08 9.21
N LYS A 38 0.21 19.04 10.24
CA LYS A 38 -0.49 17.82 10.64
C LYS A 38 -1.48 17.35 9.57
N LEU A 39 -2.22 18.28 8.97
CA LEU A 39 -3.20 17.98 7.92
C LEU A 39 -2.53 17.44 6.65
N ILE A 40 -1.41 18.03 6.23
CA ILE A 40 -0.62 17.54 5.10
C ILE A 40 -0.10 16.11 5.37
N ARG A 41 0.36 15.83 6.60
CA ARG A 41 0.78 14.47 6.99
C ARG A 41 -0.39 13.49 6.89
N TYR A 42 -1.56 13.84 7.43
CA TYR A 42 -2.75 12.99 7.36
C TYR A 42 -3.14 12.66 5.92
N ASN A 43 -3.16 13.65 5.02
CA ASN A 43 -3.49 13.43 3.62
C ASN A 43 -2.50 12.49 2.93
N LYS A 44 -1.19 12.64 3.18
CA LYS A 44 -0.18 11.69 2.67
C LYS A 44 -0.39 10.28 3.21
N TYR A 45 -0.76 10.15 4.50
CA TYR A 45 -1.03 8.86 5.13
C TYR A 45 -2.31 8.18 4.62
N ASN A 46 -3.34 8.94 4.22
CA ASN A 46 -4.54 8.36 3.63
C ASN A 46 -4.25 7.64 2.31
N ILE A 47 -3.36 8.20 1.48
CA ILE A 47 -2.93 7.55 0.24
C ILE A 47 -2.22 6.22 0.54
N TYR A 48 -1.42 6.16 1.61
CA TYR A 48 -0.80 4.89 2.02
C TYR A 48 -1.83 3.92 2.59
N LYS A 49 -2.84 4.38 3.33
CA LYS A 49 -3.93 3.55 3.83
C LYS A 49 -4.68 2.85 2.69
N THR A 50 -5.08 3.61 1.68
CA THR A 50 -5.80 3.06 0.52
C THR A 50 -4.95 2.08 -0.27
N LYS A 51 -3.69 2.45 -0.57
CA LYS A 51 -2.72 1.54 -1.21
C LYS A 51 -2.50 0.27 -0.40
N ASN A 52 -2.46 0.36 0.93
CA ASN A 52 -2.27 -0.80 1.79
C ASN A 52 -3.46 -1.75 1.65
N ASN A 53 -4.69 -1.24 1.68
CA ASN A 53 -5.86 -2.12 1.60
C ASN A 53 -6.01 -2.80 0.23
N LEU A 54 -5.57 -2.17 -0.85
CA LEU A 54 -5.67 -2.69 -2.22
C LEU A 54 -4.58 -3.69 -2.60
N LEU A 55 -3.54 -3.83 -1.78
CA LEU A 55 -2.45 -4.76 -2.03
C LEU A 55 -2.85 -6.18 -1.59
N ILE A 56 -2.89 -7.10 -2.55
CA ILE A 56 -3.11 -8.52 -2.31
C ILE A 56 -1.82 -9.14 -1.77
N ASN A 57 -0.78 -9.24 -2.59
CA ASN A 57 0.53 -9.73 -2.17
C ASN A 57 1.39 -8.60 -1.62
N LYS A 58 1.85 -8.79 -0.39
CA LYS A 58 2.70 -7.84 0.34
C LYS A 58 3.97 -8.51 0.79
N PHE A 59 5.08 -7.95 0.35
CA PHE A 59 6.39 -8.29 0.86
C PHE A 59 6.86 -7.14 1.74
N ILE A 60 7.06 -7.44 3.02
CA ILE A 60 7.48 -6.44 4.01
C ILE A 60 8.99 -6.55 4.18
N TYR A 61 9.67 -5.42 4.03
CA TYR A 61 11.10 -5.28 4.17
C TYR A 61 11.45 -4.32 5.30
N PHE A 62 12.59 -4.55 5.95
CA PHE A 62 13.16 -3.68 6.96
C PHE A 62 14.52 -3.16 6.54
N ASN A 63 14.75 -1.88 6.85
CA ASN A 63 16.01 -1.22 6.63
C ASN A 63 16.92 -1.37 7.87
N PHE A 64 18.14 -1.87 7.64
CA PHE A 64 19.18 -2.06 8.65
C PHE A 64 20.39 -1.12 8.46
N ILE A 65 20.23 -0.06 7.66
CA ILE A 65 21.21 1.02 7.52
C ILE A 65 21.46 1.67 8.88
N THR A 66 22.74 1.73 9.27
CA THR A 66 23.25 2.56 10.36
C THR A 66 23.37 4.02 9.92
N ASN A 67 24.18 4.26 8.88
CA ASN A 67 24.36 5.54 8.21
C ASN A 67 24.61 5.32 6.70
N GLY A 68 24.61 6.41 5.94
CA GLY A 68 24.84 6.37 4.49
C GLY A 68 26.31 6.49 4.08
N LEU A 69 27.29 6.35 4.98
CA LEU A 69 28.70 6.56 4.66
C LEU A 69 29.24 5.41 3.79
N ASP A 70 29.06 4.16 4.21
CA ASP A 70 29.55 3.00 3.45
C ASP A 70 29.06 3.03 1.99
N LEU A 71 27.77 3.31 1.80
CA LEU A 71 27.14 3.41 0.47
C LEU A 71 27.66 4.61 -0.35
N LYS A 72 28.10 5.69 0.31
CA LYS A 72 28.68 6.87 -0.35
C LYS A 72 30.09 6.60 -0.82
N TYR A 73 30.91 5.98 0.04
CA TYR A 73 32.30 5.67 -0.28
C TYR A 73 32.40 4.68 -1.44
N ASP A 74 31.45 3.75 -1.54
CA ASP A 74 31.39 2.78 -2.65
C ASP A 74 30.61 3.28 -3.87
N SER A 75 30.13 4.54 -3.87
CA SER A 75 29.32 5.15 -4.94
C SER A 75 27.99 4.43 -5.27
N GLN A 76 27.48 3.61 -4.34
CA GLN A 76 26.29 2.75 -4.50
C GLN A 76 24.96 3.45 -4.17
N LEU A 77 24.93 4.77 -4.04
CA LEU A 77 23.73 5.52 -3.61
C LEU A 77 22.54 5.48 -4.58
N LYS A 78 22.76 5.19 -5.87
CA LYS A 78 21.69 5.15 -6.86
C LYS A 78 21.00 3.79 -6.86
N GLN A 79 20.01 3.62 -5.98
CA GLN A 79 19.05 2.52 -6.05
C GLN A 79 17.68 3.09 -6.37
N ASN A 80 17.15 2.76 -7.55
CA ASN A 80 15.82 3.19 -7.98
C ASN A 80 14.75 2.42 -7.20
N LEU A 81 14.38 2.94 -6.03
CA LEU A 81 13.33 2.38 -5.19
C LEU A 81 11.93 2.71 -5.69
N TYR A 82 11.77 3.71 -6.57
CA TYR A 82 10.46 4.34 -6.79
C TYR A 82 9.48 3.51 -7.63
N ASP A 83 9.96 2.62 -8.50
CA ASP A 83 9.06 1.89 -9.41
C ASP A 83 8.50 0.61 -8.75
N ASN A 84 9.22 0.06 -7.77
CA ASN A 84 8.90 -1.24 -7.17
C ASN A 84 8.36 -1.13 -5.73
N VAL A 85 8.39 0.06 -5.13
CA VAL A 85 7.96 0.30 -3.75
C VAL A 85 6.54 0.83 -3.72
N TYR A 86 5.67 0.12 -3.00
CA TYR A 86 4.26 0.48 -2.93
C TYR A 86 3.96 1.44 -1.78
N ILE A 87 4.55 1.18 -0.61
CA ILE A 87 4.40 2.01 0.59
C ILE A 87 5.71 2.01 1.38
N SER A 88 6.14 3.18 1.84
CA SER A 88 7.30 3.32 2.71
C SER A 88 6.90 4.02 4.01
N ASN A 89 7.37 3.52 5.15
CA ASN A 89 7.26 4.19 6.46
C ASN A 89 5.84 4.60 6.86
N TYR A 90 4.83 3.78 6.57
CA TYR A 90 3.44 4.11 6.89
C TYR A 90 3.09 3.90 8.38
N LEU A 91 3.01 2.63 8.82
CA LEU A 91 2.69 2.28 10.21
C LEU A 91 3.94 2.16 11.07
N ILE A 92 4.97 1.51 10.52
CA ILE A 92 6.23 1.25 11.21
C ILE A 92 7.31 2.04 10.47
N LYS A 93 8.11 2.82 11.21
CA LYS A 93 9.27 3.51 10.62
C LYS A 93 10.34 2.48 10.28
N LYS A 94 11.09 2.73 9.20
CA LYS A 94 12.10 1.83 8.61
C LYS A 94 11.54 0.60 7.89
N THR A 95 10.22 0.53 7.67
CA THR A 95 9.63 -0.52 6.85
C THR A 95 9.26 -0.04 5.46
N LEU A 96 9.24 -1.00 4.55
CA LEU A 96 8.87 -0.83 3.17
C LEU A 96 8.00 -2.02 2.77
N THR A 97 6.91 -1.75 2.06
CA THR A 97 6.06 -2.78 1.46
C THR A 97 6.14 -2.72 -0.05
N SER A 98 6.32 -3.89 -0.65
CA SER A 98 6.42 -4.05 -2.09
C SER A 98 5.48 -5.16 -2.57
N LYS A 99 5.17 -5.09 -3.87
CA LYS A 99 4.53 -6.16 -4.62
C LYS A 99 5.52 -7.24 -5.06
N LEU A 100 6.81 -6.92 -5.10
CA LEU A 100 7.85 -7.83 -5.57
C LEU A 100 8.43 -8.63 -4.40
N ASP A 101 8.60 -9.92 -4.67
CA ASP A 101 9.17 -10.86 -3.71
C ASP A 101 10.66 -10.61 -3.45
N ASN A 102 11.34 -10.11 -4.48
CA ASN A 102 12.75 -9.75 -4.42
C ASN A 102 12.91 -8.26 -4.74
N LEU A 103 13.67 -7.58 -3.88
CA LEU A 103 14.14 -6.22 -4.09
C LEU A 103 15.65 -6.19 -3.93
N ASP A 104 16.35 -5.84 -5.00
CA ASP A 104 17.81 -5.79 -5.02
C ASP A 104 18.31 -4.47 -4.40
N VAL A 105 18.22 -4.39 -3.08
CA VAL A 105 18.63 -3.23 -2.29
C VAL A 105 19.58 -3.70 -1.19
N ILE A 106 20.83 -3.23 -1.26
CA ILE A 106 21.97 -3.70 -0.47
C ILE A 106 21.69 -3.77 1.04
N LYS A 107 20.89 -2.85 1.58
CA LYS A 107 20.60 -2.77 3.01
C LYS A 107 19.10 -2.89 3.37
N LEU A 108 18.33 -3.65 2.57
CA LEU A 108 16.94 -4.04 2.88
C LEU A 108 16.83 -5.57 2.94
N HIS A 109 16.25 -6.09 4.02
CA HIS A 109 15.95 -7.52 4.15
C HIS A 109 14.44 -7.74 4.16
N LYS A 110 14.00 -8.76 3.43
CA LYS A 110 12.63 -9.25 3.47
C LYS A 110 12.39 -9.91 4.83
N PHE A 111 11.26 -9.57 5.45
CA PHE A 111 10.88 -10.11 6.74
C PHE A 111 9.79 -11.18 6.62
N PHE A 112 8.65 -10.87 5.97
CA PHE A 112 7.62 -11.87 5.65
C PHE A 112 6.72 -11.46 4.48
N LYS A 113 6.01 -12.45 3.92
CA LYS A 113 4.93 -12.28 2.92
C LYS A 113 3.58 -12.29 3.63
N LEU A 114 2.68 -11.39 3.24
CA LEU A 114 1.24 -11.45 3.58
C LEU A 114 0.41 -11.39 2.31
N ILE A 115 -0.66 -12.17 2.29
CA ILE A 115 -1.76 -12.11 1.32
C ILE A 115 -2.97 -11.49 1.99
N GLU A 116 -3.50 -10.41 1.40
CA GLU A 116 -4.67 -9.65 1.88
C GLU A 116 -4.60 -9.19 3.35
N ASN A 117 -3.38 -8.98 3.87
CA ASN A 117 -3.07 -8.72 5.28
C ASN A 117 -3.32 -9.86 6.28
N LYS A 118 -3.87 -11.00 5.85
CA LYS A 118 -4.36 -12.02 6.78
C LYS A 118 -3.64 -13.35 6.62
N TYR A 119 -3.39 -13.76 5.39
CA TYR A 119 -2.85 -15.09 5.11
C TYR A 119 -1.34 -15.02 4.88
N THR A 120 -0.63 -16.03 5.37
CA THR A 120 0.83 -16.15 5.17
C THR A 120 1.16 -17.10 4.04
N ASN A 121 0.31 -18.11 3.82
CA ASN A 121 0.50 -19.16 2.85
C ASN A 121 -0.65 -19.12 1.83
N ASP A 122 -0.31 -19.27 0.55
CA ASP A 122 -1.27 -19.56 -0.50
C ASP A 122 -1.21 -21.07 -0.78
N PHE A 123 -2.32 -21.77 -0.57
CA PHE A 123 -2.43 -23.15 -1.06
C PHE A 123 -2.87 -23.09 -2.53
N VAL A 124 -1.98 -23.50 -3.43
CA VAL A 124 -2.28 -23.59 -4.85
C VAL A 124 -2.79 -25.01 -5.13
N SER A 125 -4.10 -25.17 -5.29
CA SER A 125 -4.71 -26.42 -5.71
C SER A 125 -4.88 -26.46 -7.23
N GLU A 126 -4.39 -27.52 -7.86
CA GLU A 126 -4.43 -27.67 -9.31
C GLU A 126 -5.85 -27.92 -9.86
N ASN A 127 -6.83 -28.27 -9.00
CA ASN A 127 -8.20 -28.65 -9.39
C ASN A 127 -9.31 -28.06 -8.49
N SER A 128 -9.13 -26.85 -7.94
CA SER A 128 -10.08 -26.24 -6.97
C SER A 128 -11.54 -26.14 -7.44
N TYR A 129 -11.81 -26.05 -8.74
CA TYR A 129 -13.17 -25.95 -9.26
C TYR A 129 -13.98 -27.23 -9.03
N LEU A 130 -13.33 -28.40 -9.01
CA LEU A 130 -13.98 -29.67 -8.74
C LEU A 130 -14.59 -29.71 -7.34
N ASP A 131 -13.97 -29.06 -6.36
CA ASP A 131 -14.51 -29.02 -4.99
C ASP A 131 -15.87 -28.30 -4.93
N TYR A 132 -16.01 -27.19 -5.68
CA TYR A 132 -17.28 -26.47 -5.81
C TYR A 132 -18.34 -27.31 -6.53
N PHE A 133 -17.97 -27.95 -7.65
CA PHE A 133 -18.90 -28.80 -8.39
C PHE A 133 -19.30 -30.06 -7.63
N ASN A 134 -18.38 -30.68 -6.89
CA ASN A 134 -18.65 -31.87 -6.09
C ASN A 134 -19.69 -31.59 -5.00
N PHE A 135 -19.61 -30.44 -4.34
CA PHE A 135 -20.62 -30.04 -3.35
C PHE A 135 -22.00 -29.85 -3.98
N ILE A 136 -22.07 -29.13 -5.11
CA ILE A 136 -23.33 -28.89 -5.82
C ILE A 136 -23.92 -30.22 -6.33
N ASN A 137 -23.09 -31.08 -6.91
CA ASN A 137 -23.50 -32.40 -7.40
C ASN A 137 -24.04 -33.28 -6.27
N LEU A 138 -23.39 -33.27 -5.10
CA LEU A 138 -23.82 -34.04 -3.94
C LEU A 138 -25.21 -33.60 -3.46
N ILE A 139 -25.47 -32.29 -3.38
CA ILE A 139 -26.79 -31.75 -3.04
C ILE A 139 -27.83 -32.16 -4.09
N TYR A 140 -27.50 -32.00 -5.37
CA TYR A 140 -28.40 -32.30 -6.49
C TYR A 140 -28.80 -33.78 -6.53
N PHE A 141 -27.84 -34.70 -6.43
CA PHE A 141 -28.12 -36.13 -6.44
C PHE A 141 -28.89 -36.59 -5.20
N ASN A 142 -28.60 -36.04 -4.02
CA ASN A 142 -29.38 -36.30 -2.81
C ASN A 142 -30.84 -35.84 -2.96
N PHE A 143 -31.06 -34.69 -3.60
CA PHE A 143 -32.41 -34.18 -3.85
C PHE A 143 -33.19 -35.10 -4.81
N ILE A 144 -32.58 -35.53 -5.90
CA ILE A 144 -33.19 -36.50 -6.85
C ILE A 144 -33.53 -37.81 -6.13
N TYR A 145 -32.61 -38.32 -5.32
CA TYR A 145 -32.82 -39.57 -4.59
C TYR A 145 -34.00 -39.49 -3.62
N ASN A 146 -34.17 -38.36 -2.93
CA ASN A 146 -35.32 -38.12 -2.06
C ASN A 146 -36.63 -38.03 -2.84
N ILE A 147 -36.65 -37.38 -4.01
CA ILE A 147 -37.83 -37.37 -4.90
C ILE A 147 -38.18 -38.79 -5.35
N TYR A 148 -37.18 -39.57 -5.75
CA TYR A 148 -37.40 -40.95 -6.16
C TYR A 148 -38.04 -41.79 -5.04
N ASN A 149 -37.50 -41.69 -3.81
CA ASN A 149 -38.02 -42.43 -2.66
C ASN A 149 -39.45 -42.02 -2.29
N THR A 150 -39.75 -40.72 -2.31
CA THR A 150 -41.11 -40.22 -2.05
C THR A 150 -42.10 -40.69 -3.12
N TYR A 151 -41.72 -40.65 -4.40
CA TYR A 151 -42.57 -41.15 -5.49
C TYR A 151 -42.81 -42.66 -5.37
N LYS A 152 -41.77 -43.43 -5.06
CA LYS A 152 -41.87 -44.88 -4.80
C LYS A 152 -42.83 -45.18 -3.65
N PHE A 153 -42.76 -44.43 -2.56
CA PHE A 153 -43.68 -44.57 -1.42
C PHE A 153 -45.14 -44.27 -1.79
N ILE A 154 -45.39 -43.21 -2.55
CA ILE A 154 -46.72 -42.87 -3.07
C ILE A 154 -47.28 -44.01 -3.94
N LEU A 155 -46.45 -44.61 -4.79
CA LEU A 155 -46.84 -45.75 -5.64
C LEU A 155 -47.24 -46.98 -4.82
N ILE A 156 -46.44 -47.34 -3.82
CA ILE A 156 -46.73 -48.49 -2.93
C ILE A 156 -48.07 -48.28 -2.20
N ASN A 157 -48.32 -47.08 -1.68
CA ASN A 157 -49.59 -46.75 -1.00
C ASN A 157 -50.82 -46.72 -1.92
N LYS A 158 -50.64 -46.67 -3.26
CA LYS A 158 -51.75 -46.78 -4.22
C LYS A 158 -52.04 -48.21 -4.64
N ILE A 159 -51.03 -49.08 -4.58
CA ILE A 159 -51.13 -50.50 -4.98
C ILE A 159 -51.66 -51.34 -3.82
N ASN A 160 -51.27 -51.00 -2.59
CA ASN A 160 -51.86 -51.53 -1.36
C ASN A 160 -53.18 -50.82 -1.03
#